data_AF-A0A960R071-F1
#
_entry.id   AF-A0A960R071-F1
#
_cell.length_a   1.000
_cell.length_b   1.000
_cell.length_c   1.000
_cell.angle_alpha   90.00
_cell.angle_beta   90.00
_cell.angle_gamma   90.00
#
_symmetry.space_group_name_H-M   'P 1'
#
loop_
_entity.id
_entity.type
_entity.pdbx_description
1 polymer ?
#
loop_
_entity_poly.entity_id
_entity_poly.type
_entity_poly.pdbx_seq_one_letter_code
_entity_poly.pdbx_strand_id
1 'polypeptide(L)'
;MTINFVNSFQQSEHRATFIEAGALAVFALIASRVSSQTSKIGLFIDTALKSCSLLMAQIFSSGNHPTRDKILGISVASLASIALSYYSSIPIATRDVAILSLIASGTIAMAEQFAAPKPDFGPDLAEYAHLIDDLDANDTEKGIYGSKTIIQSGLLETEGCVEFFYSLDGVPKHETQAHKTTYGGKEQHEFAILANTTPGAVEMDGTVWPSREHFYQAQKFPKNSETYKAILAASSEDFTDPGPLRRKIKKPEYAHECRLPKENVMWHLSEGFRTLHRANLAFFKQNKEARELLLSTGKAPIVERNNHPDRWGITFQNNYNVFEDSQGTINRNYQGLILMIVRDQLRDFKG
;
A
#
# COMPACT_ATOMS: atom_id res chain seq x y z
N MET A 1 -9.13 -42.64 -13.38
CA MET A 1 -7.97 -41.92 -13.97
C MET A 1 -7.82 -40.47 -13.51
N THR A 2 -8.80 -39.87 -12.83
CA THR A 2 -8.79 -38.43 -12.50
C THR A 2 -8.02 -38.05 -11.23
N ILE A 3 -7.61 -39.01 -10.39
CA ILE A 3 -6.97 -38.72 -9.08
C ILE A 3 -5.43 -38.67 -9.17
N ASN A 4 -4.80 -39.25 -10.20
CA ASN A 4 -3.34 -39.25 -10.33
C ASN A 4 -2.75 -38.02 -11.04
N PHE A 5 -3.59 -37.09 -11.53
CA PHE A 5 -3.12 -35.89 -12.24
C PHE A 5 -2.67 -34.76 -11.28
N VAL A 6 -3.20 -34.75 -10.05
CA VAL A 6 -3.00 -33.66 -9.08
C VAL A 6 -1.65 -33.72 -8.37
N ASN A 7 -1.02 -34.90 -8.26
CA ASN A 7 0.24 -35.04 -7.52
C ASN A 7 1.50 -34.66 -8.31
N SER A 8 1.42 -34.42 -9.64
CA SER A 8 2.56 -33.88 -10.42
C SER A 8 2.59 -32.34 -10.45
N PHE A 9 1.62 -31.69 -9.82
CA PHE A 9 1.36 -30.24 -9.93
C PHE A 9 2.37 -29.35 -9.16
N GLN A 10 3.23 -29.93 -8.32
CA GLN A 10 4.11 -29.16 -7.43
C GLN A 10 5.55 -28.91 -7.94
N GLN A 11 5.97 -29.44 -9.11
CA GLN A 11 7.41 -29.37 -9.50
C GLN A 11 7.74 -28.96 -10.95
N SER A 12 6.89 -28.22 -11.69
CA SER A 12 7.29 -27.76 -13.04
C SER A 12 7.27 -26.24 -13.22
N GLU A 13 8.31 -25.73 -13.90
CA GLU A 13 8.53 -24.32 -14.28
C GLU A 13 7.59 -23.82 -15.41
N HIS A 14 6.60 -24.62 -15.84
CA HIS A 14 5.74 -24.33 -16.99
C HIS A 14 4.27 -24.09 -16.61
N ARG A 15 4.02 -23.35 -15.53
CA ARG A 15 2.65 -23.08 -15.04
C ARG A 15 1.76 -22.36 -16.05
N ALA A 16 2.31 -21.45 -16.86
CA ALA A 16 1.54 -20.70 -17.86
C ALA A 16 0.99 -21.58 -18.98
N THR A 17 1.82 -22.47 -19.54
CA THR A 17 1.45 -23.36 -20.65
C THR A 17 0.42 -24.43 -20.23
N PHE A 18 0.46 -24.84 -18.96
CA PHE A 18 -0.51 -25.80 -18.42
C PHE A 18 -1.88 -25.19 -18.08
N ILE A 19 -1.94 -23.90 -17.68
CA ILE A 19 -3.21 -23.19 -17.50
C ILE A 19 -3.91 -23.02 -18.85
N GLU A 20 -3.16 -22.70 -19.91
CA GLU A 20 -3.69 -22.63 -21.27
C GLU A 20 -4.23 -23.98 -21.77
N ALA A 21 -3.49 -25.07 -21.54
CA ALA A 21 -3.93 -26.42 -21.91
C ALA A 21 -5.16 -26.88 -21.11
N GLY A 22 -5.24 -26.55 -19.81
CA GLY A 22 -6.40 -26.83 -18.96
C GLY A 22 -7.65 -26.05 -19.40
N ALA A 23 -7.49 -24.77 -19.74
CA ALA A 23 -8.57 -23.96 -20.30
C ALA A 23 -9.07 -24.55 -21.62
N LEU A 24 -8.17 -24.88 -22.55
CA LEU A 24 -8.50 -25.51 -23.84
C LEU A 24 -9.23 -26.87 -23.68
N ALA A 25 -8.83 -27.70 -22.71
CA ALA A 25 -9.48 -28.97 -22.43
C ALA A 25 -10.91 -28.78 -21.87
N VAL A 26 -11.11 -27.81 -20.98
CA VAL A 26 -12.44 -27.43 -20.49
C VAL A 26 -13.30 -26.87 -21.62
N PHE A 27 -12.73 -26.05 -22.51
CA PHE A 27 -13.41 -25.53 -23.70
C PHE A 27 -13.82 -26.63 -24.70
N ALA A 28 -12.99 -27.65 -24.93
CA ALA A 28 -13.34 -28.80 -25.78
C ALA A 28 -14.47 -29.64 -25.18
N LEU A 29 -14.50 -29.79 -23.85
CA LEU A 29 -15.57 -30.46 -23.12
C LEU A 29 -16.88 -29.67 -23.12
N ILE A 30 -16.78 -28.34 -23.15
CA ILE A 30 -17.89 -27.40 -23.27
C ILE A 30 -18.48 -27.43 -24.69
N ALA A 31 -17.63 -27.34 -25.71
CA ALA A 31 -18.04 -27.35 -27.12
C ALA A 31 -18.76 -28.66 -27.50
N SER A 32 -18.34 -29.80 -26.93
CA SER A 32 -18.99 -31.09 -27.18
C SER A 32 -20.37 -31.25 -26.52
N ARG A 33 -20.72 -30.44 -25.50
CA ARG A 33 -22.01 -30.53 -24.78
C ARG A 33 -23.06 -29.51 -25.21
N VAL A 34 -22.67 -28.41 -25.86
CA VAL A 34 -23.57 -27.32 -26.30
C VAL A 34 -24.39 -27.69 -27.55
N SER A 35 -24.13 -28.85 -28.17
CA SER A 35 -24.88 -29.37 -29.32
C SER A 35 -26.33 -29.82 -29.03
N SER A 36 -26.88 -29.67 -27.82
CA SER A 36 -28.29 -30.05 -27.57
C SER A 36 -29.01 -29.22 -26.49
N GLN A 37 -30.04 -28.49 -26.95
CA GLN A 37 -31.13 -27.82 -26.23
C GLN A 37 -30.87 -26.48 -25.50
N THR A 38 -31.77 -25.53 -25.80
CA THR A 38 -31.77 -24.11 -25.43
C THR A 38 -32.07 -23.79 -23.96
N SER A 39 -32.71 -24.68 -23.20
CA SER A 39 -32.96 -24.48 -21.77
C SER A 39 -31.72 -24.65 -20.87
N LYS A 40 -30.63 -25.23 -21.40
CA LYS A 40 -29.37 -25.45 -20.68
C LYS A 40 -28.38 -24.28 -20.80
N ILE A 41 -28.69 -23.30 -21.66
CA ILE A 41 -27.81 -22.14 -21.92
C ILE A 41 -27.71 -21.23 -20.69
N GLY A 42 -28.81 -21.02 -19.95
CA GLY A 42 -28.79 -20.20 -18.73
C GLY A 42 -27.93 -20.79 -17.61
N LEU A 43 -28.09 -22.10 -17.34
CA LEU A 43 -27.28 -22.81 -16.35
C LEU A 43 -25.80 -22.88 -16.77
N PHE A 44 -25.55 -22.93 -18.08
CA PHE A 44 -24.21 -22.93 -18.65
C PHE A 44 -23.51 -21.57 -18.49
N ILE A 45 -24.19 -20.45 -18.80
CA ILE A 45 -23.66 -19.09 -18.60
C ILE A 45 -23.35 -18.85 -17.12
N ASP A 46 -24.25 -19.25 -16.22
CA ASP A 46 -24.05 -19.13 -14.77
C ASP A 46 -22.82 -19.94 -14.29
N THR A 47 -22.62 -21.15 -14.83
CA THR A 47 -21.46 -21.99 -14.49
C THR A 47 -20.15 -21.41 -15.03
N ALA A 48 -20.16 -20.86 -16.24
CA ALA A 48 -18.99 -20.21 -16.85
C ALA A 48 -18.61 -18.94 -16.08
N LEU A 49 -19.58 -18.10 -15.70
CA LEU A 49 -19.34 -16.90 -14.90
C LEU A 49 -18.81 -17.23 -13.51
N LYS A 50 -19.37 -18.25 -12.85
CA LYS A 50 -18.86 -18.73 -11.55
C LYS A 50 -17.43 -19.26 -11.64
N SER A 51 -17.11 -19.98 -12.71
CA SER A 51 -15.75 -20.51 -12.94
C SER A 51 -14.74 -19.40 -13.24
N CYS A 52 -15.13 -18.39 -14.01
CA CYS A 52 -14.31 -17.20 -14.25
C CYS A 52 -14.07 -16.41 -12.96
N SER A 53 -15.11 -16.20 -12.15
CA SER A 53 -14.99 -15.54 -10.85
C SER A 53 -14.08 -16.30 -9.89
N LEU A 54 -14.13 -17.64 -9.87
CA LEU A 54 -13.26 -18.47 -9.04
C LEU A 54 -11.79 -18.42 -9.51
N LEU A 55 -11.57 -18.48 -10.82
CA LEU A 55 -10.24 -18.36 -11.42
C LEU A 55 -9.63 -16.98 -11.16
N MET A 56 -10.43 -15.91 -11.29
CA MET A 56 -10.00 -14.55 -10.93
C MET A 56 -9.63 -14.49 -9.45
N ALA A 57 -10.48 -15.00 -8.55
CA ALA A 57 -10.17 -15.03 -7.11
C ALA A 57 -8.85 -15.76 -6.79
N GLN A 58 -8.53 -16.84 -7.51
CA GLN A 58 -7.26 -17.57 -7.38
C GLN A 58 -6.05 -16.80 -7.95
N ILE A 59 -6.24 -16.07 -9.06
CA ILE A 59 -5.21 -15.17 -9.61
C ILE A 59 -4.96 -14.00 -8.64
N PHE A 60 -6.00 -13.48 -7.98
CA PHE A 60 -5.89 -12.41 -6.99
C PHE A 60 -5.27 -12.86 -5.67
N SER A 61 -5.38 -14.15 -5.29
CA SER A 61 -4.84 -14.67 -4.03
C SER A 61 -3.39 -15.18 -4.11
N SER A 62 -2.80 -15.32 -5.31
CA SER A 62 -1.50 -15.97 -5.50
C SER A 62 -0.26 -15.06 -5.41
N GLY A 63 -0.39 -13.80 -5.01
CA GLY A 63 0.77 -12.92 -4.77
C GLY A 63 1.52 -12.45 -6.03
N ASN A 64 2.45 -11.51 -5.86
CA ASN A 64 3.09 -10.71 -6.92
C ASN A 64 3.72 -11.54 -8.05
N HIS A 65 3.22 -11.35 -9.27
CA HIS A 65 3.97 -11.74 -10.48
C HIS A 65 3.76 -10.69 -11.59
N PRO A 66 4.83 -10.21 -12.26
CA PRO A 66 4.72 -9.26 -13.39
C PRO A 66 3.98 -9.83 -14.62
N THR A 67 3.62 -11.11 -14.59
CA THR A 67 2.71 -11.73 -15.58
C THR A 67 1.24 -11.46 -15.27
N ARG A 68 0.87 -10.95 -14.09
CA ARG A 68 -0.53 -10.72 -13.70
C ARG A 68 -1.25 -9.75 -14.64
N ASP A 69 -0.64 -8.63 -14.99
CA ASP A 69 -1.24 -7.65 -15.90
C ASP A 69 -1.30 -8.17 -17.35
N LYS A 70 -0.31 -8.97 -17.77
CA LYS A 70 -0.34 -9.66 -19.07
C LYS A 70 -1.41 -10.75 -19.11
N ILE A 71 -1.56 -11.54 -18.05
CA ILE A 71 -2.58 -12.58 -17.90
C ILE A 71 -3.98 -11.96 -17.85
N LEU A 72 -4.15 -10.83 -17.14
CA LEU A 72 -5.41 -10.07 -17.11
C LEU A 72 -5.75 -9.49 -18.49
N GLY A 73 -4.78 -8.90 -19.18
CA GLY A 73 -4.98 -8.38 -20.55
C GLY A 73 -5.34 -9.49 -21.55
N ILE A 74 -4.63 -10.62 -21.51
CA ILE A 74 -4.87 -11.78 -22.38
C ILE A 74 -6.24 -12.43 -22.07
N SER A 75 -6.62 -12.54 -20.79
CA SER A 75 -7.91 -13.14 -20.40
C SER A 75 -9.09 -12.27 -20.79
N VAL A 76 -9.02 -10.94 -20.62
CA VAL A 76 -10.10 -10.03 -21.05
C VAL A 76 -10.26 -10.01 -22.57
N ALA A 77 -9.14 -9.92 -23.32
CA ALA A 77 -9.19 -9.95 -24.79
C ALA A 77 -9.72 -11.29 -25.32
N SER A 78 -9.30 -12.41 -24.72
CA SER A 78 -9.77 -13.74 -25.10
C SER A 78 -11.25 -13.94 -24.80
N LEU A 79 -11.72 -13.49 -23.62
CA LEU A 79 -13.15 -13.53 -23.27
C LEU A 79 -13.99 -12.68 -24.23
N ALA A 80 -13.50 -11.49 -24.60
CA ALA A 80 -14.18 -10.62 -25.57
C ALA A 80 -14.23 -11.25 -26.97
N SER A 81 -13.13 -11.83 -27.47
CA SER A 81 -13.09 -12.53 -28.76
C SER A 81 -13.99 -13.77 -28.78
N ILE A 82 -14.03 -14.53 -27.69
CA ILE A 82 -14.90 -15.70 -27.55
C ILE A 82 -16.37 -15.28 -27.50
N ALA A 83 -16.71 -14.22 -26.76
CA ALA A 83 -18.06 -13.67 -26.72
C ALA A 83 -18.51 -13.19 -28.12
N LEU A 84 -17.63 -12.52 -28.87
CA LEU A 84 -17.89 -12.12 -30.25
C LEU A 84 -18.08 -13.32 -31.18
N SER A 85 -17.22 -14.34 -31.07
CA SER A 85 -17.30 -15.54 -31.90
C SER A 85 -18.57 -16.35 -31.62
N TYR A 86 -18.96 -16.48 -30.35
CA TYR A 86 -20.19 -17.15 -29.97
C TYR A 86 -21.43 -16.37 -30.42
N TYR A 87 -21.45 -15.04 -30.24
CA TYR A 87 -22.51 -14.17 -30.74
C TYR A 87 -22.69 -14.26 -32.26
N SER A 88 -21.58 -14.36 -32.99
CA SER A 88 -21.58 -14.53 -34.45
C SER A 88 -22.23 -15.83 -34.90
N SER A 89 -22.25 -16.85 -34.04
CA SER A 89 -22.85 -18.16 -34.30
C SER A 89 -24.35 -18.27 -33.94
N ILE A 90 -24.92 -17.26 -33.26
CA ILE A 90 -26.35 -17.24 -32.91
C ILE A 90 -27.18 -16.68 -34.10
N PRO A 91 -28.24 -17.37 -34.53
CA PRO A 91 -29.15 -16.88 -35.58
C PRO A 91 -29.70 -15.48 -35.28
N ILE A 92 -29.75 -14.61 -36.29
CA ILE A 92 -30.12 -13.20 -36.16
C ILE A 92 -31.49 -13.01 -35.48
N ALA A 93 -32.42 -13.94 -35.70
CA ALA A 93 -33.77 -13.91 -35.13
C ALA A 93 -33.84 -14.11 -33.59
N THR A 94 -32.75 -14.56 -32.94
CA THR A 94 -32.70 -14.82 -31.48
C THR A 94 -31.68 -13.95 -30.76
N ARG A 95 -31.14 -12.92 -31.42
CA ARG A 95 -30.22 -11.97 -30.78
C ARG A 95 -31.02 -10.99 -29.94
N ASP A 96 -31.33 -11.36 -28.71
CA ASP A 96 -31.97 -10.46 -27.76
C ASP A 96 -31.04 -9.28 -27.41
N VAL A 97 -31.54 -8.08 -27.66
CA VAL A 97 -30.89 -6.78 -27.40
C VAL A 97 -30.42 -6.65 -25.93
N ALA A 98 -31.09 -7.34 -25.00
CA ALA A 98 -30.76 -7.34 -23.58
C ALA A 98 -29.38 -7.94 -23.26
N ILE A 99 -28.95 -8.98 -24.00
CA ILE A 99 -27.64 -9.63 -23.77
C ILE A 99 -26.50 -8.70 -24.22
N LEU A 100 -26.70 -7.97 -25.32
CA LEU A 100 -25.73 -6.98 -25.80
C LEU A 100 -25.60 -5.81 -24.82
N SER A 101 -26.70 -5.30 -24.29
CA SER A 101 -26.66 -4.24 -23.26
C SER A 101 -25.96 -4.71 -21.99
N LEU A 102 -26.15 -5.96 -21.56
CA LEU A 102 -25.50 -6.49 -20.35
C LEU A 102 -23.98 -6.66 -20.54
N ILE A 103 -23.55 -7.23 -21.69
CA ILE A 103 -22.14 -7.39 -22.01
C ILE A 103 -21.47 -6.02 -22.21
N ALA A 104 -22.12 -5.10 -22.93
CA ALA A 104 -21.60 -3.74 -23.12
C ALA A 104 -21.48 -2.99 -21.79
N SER A 105 -22.50 -3.05 -20.94
CA SER A 105 -22.48 -2.38 -19.63
C SER A 105 -21.41 -2.96 -18.70
N GLY A 106 -21.24 -4.28 -18.66
CA GLY A 106 -20.17 -4.92 -17.89
C GLY A 106 -18.78 -4.56 -18.38
N THR A 107 -18.59 -4.51 -19.70
CA THR A 107 -17.30 -4.17 -20.32
C THR A 107 -16.96 -2.69 -20.12
N ILE A 108 -17.95 -1.79 -20.21
CA ILE A 108 -17.79 -0.35 -19.95
C ILE A 108 -17.48 -0.10 -18.48
N ALA A 109 -18.21 -0.71 -17.53
CA ALA A 109 -17.95 -0.54 -16.11
C ALA A 109 -16.54 -1.03 -15.70
N MET A 110 -16.07 -2.15 -16.28
CA MET A 110 -14.70 -2.61 -16.08
C MET A 110 -13.70 -1.63 -16.72
N ALA A 111 -13.93 -1.20 -17.96
CA ALA A 111 -13.06 -0.25 -18.64
C ALA A 111 -12.95 1.08 -17.90
N GLU A 112 -14.04 1.63 -17.37
CA GLU A 112 -14.05 2.86 -16.56
C GLU A 112 -13.30 2.69 -15.23
N GLN A 113 -13.42 1.52 -14.59
CA GLN A 113 -12.68 1.20 -13.37
C GLN A 113 -11.16 1.10 -13.62
N PHE A 114 -10.74 0.66 -14.81
CA PHE A 114 -9.32 0.58 -15.21
C PHE A 114 -8.80 1.84 -15.94
N ALA A 115 -9.69 2.67 -16.48
CA ALA A 115 -9.39 3.94 -17.15
C ALA A 115 -9.46 5.15 -16.21
N ALA A 116 -9.88 4.96 -14.96
CA ALA A 116 -9.68 5.96 -13.92
C ALA A 116 -8.20 6.37 -13.94
N PRO A 117 -7.86 7.65 -14.15
CA PRO A 117 -6.49 8.07 -14.25
C PRO A 117 -5.75 7.62 -12.99
N LYS A 118 -4.67 6.85 -13.17
CA LYS A 118 -3.73 6.58 -12.07
C LYS A 118 -3.38 7.96 -11.48
N PRO A 119 -3.46 8.15 -10.15
CA PRO A 119 -3.14 9.44 -9.58
C PRO A 119 -1.76 9.87 -10.10
N ASP A 120 -1.68 11.06 -10.68
CA ASP A 120 -0.42 11.61 -11.17
C ASP A 120 0.43 11.96 -9.93
N PHE A 121 1.43 11.13 -9.64
CA PHE A 121 2.20 11.19 -8.40
C PHE A 121 3.45 12.08 -8.50
N GLY A 122 3.63 12.84 -9.59
CA GLY A 122 4.83 13.66 -9.82
C GLY A 122 6.03 12.84 -10.32
N PRO A 123 7.24 13.45 -10.47
CA PRO A 123 8.39 12.79 -11.08
C PRO A 123 8.72 11.45 -10.43
N ASP A 124 9.11 10.53 -11.30
CA ASP A 124 8.84 9.10 -11.25
C ASP A 124 9.38 8.40 -9.99
N LEU A 125 8.46 7.92 -9.14
CA LEU A 125 8.78 6.98 -8.07
C LEU A 125 9.37 5.66 -8.60
N ALA A 126 9.45 5.41 -9.92
CA ALA A 126 10.27 4.35 -10.47
C ALA A 126 11.75 4.46 -10.04
N GLU A 127 12.27 5.67 -9.85
CA GLU A 127 13.62 5.87 -9.29
C GLU A 127 13.70 5.41 -7.83
N TYR A 128 12.60 5.30 -7.09
CA TYR A 128 12.61 4.79 -5.72
C TYR A 128 11.92 3.42 -5.60
N ALA A 129 11.37 2.89 -6.69
CA ALA A 129 10.74 1.57 -6.71
C ALA A 129 11.81 0.50 -6.46
N HIS A 130 13.00 0.66 -7.04
CA HIS A 130 14.13 -0.19 -6.69
C HIS A 130 14.56 0.02 -5.23
N LEU A 131 14.48 1.24 -4.66
CA LEU A 131 14.74 1.40 -3.22
C LEU A 131 13.69 0.69 -2.37
N ILE A 132 12.41 0.65 -2.78
CA ILE A 132 11.35 -0.10 -2.09
C ILE A 132 11.48 -1.63 -2.30
N ASP A 133 11.92 -2.06 -3.47
CA ASP A 133 12.10 -3.46 -3.86
C ASP A 133 13.45 -4.04 -3.37
N ASP A 134 14.51 -3.20 -3.26
CA ASP A 134 15.85 -3.49 -2.72
C ASP A 134 15.93 -3.23 -1.21
N LEU A 135 15.00 -2.45 -0.65
CA LEU A 135 14.56 -2.63 0.74
C LEU A 135 13.83 -3.98 0.78
N ASP A 136 14.59 -5.06 0.58
CA ASP A 136 14.10 -6.38 0.90
C ASP A 136 13.68 -6.30 2.37
N ALA A 137 12.37 -6.26 2.59
CA ALA A 137 11.80 -6.16 3.92
C ALA A 137 12.22 -7.35 4.80
N ASN A 138 12.87 -8.37 4.21
CA ASN A 138 13.46 -9.52 4.85
C ASN A 138 15.01 -9.47 4.93
N ASP A 139 15.70 -8.59 4.19
CA ASP A 139 17.15 -8.40 4.30
C ASP A 139 17.45 -7.44 5.44
N THR A 140 17.41 -8.01 6.64
CA THR A 140 17.76 -7.33 7.89
C THR A 140 19.22 -6.83 7.93
N GLU A 141 20.05 -7.15 6.94
CA GLU A 141 21.48 -6.82 6.87
C GLU A 141 21.81 -5.74 5.81
N LYS A 142 21.06 -5.61 4.71
CA LYS A 142 21.41 -4.71 3.59
C LYS A 142 20.70 -3.36 3.55
N GLY A 143 19.67 -3.14 4.36
CA GLY A 143 19.23 -1.76 4.60
C GLY A 143 20.29 -1.05 5.43
N ILE A 144 20.98 -0.05 4.89
CA ILE A 144 21.99 0.78 5.61
C ILE A 144 21.42 1.36 6.92
N TYR A 145 20.10 1.31 7.11
CA TYR A 145 19.39 1.75 8.30
C TYR A 145 18.23 0.81 8.73
N GLY A 146 18.34 -0.50 8.47
CA GLY A 146 17.40 -1.49 9.00
C GLY A 146 17.45 -1.52 10.53
N SER A 147 16.31 -1.73 11.20
CA SER A 147 16.24 -1.70 12.67
C SER A 147 17.23 -2.65 13.34
N LYS A 148 17.39 -3.87 12.81
CA LYS A 148 18.36 -4.85 13.30
C LYS A 148 19.77 -4.28 13.21
N THR A 149 20.18 -3.75 12.07
CA THR A 149 21.50 -3.09 11.88
C THR A 149 21.68 -1.93 12.84
N ILE A 150 20.69 -1.04 12.96
CA ILE A 150 20.74 0.12 13.86
C ILE A 150 20.87 -0.33 15.32
N ILE A 151 20.06 -1.30 15.74
CA ILE A 151 20.11 -1.83 17.11
C ILE A 151 21.45 -2.53 17.38
N GLN A 152 21.89 -3.40 16.46
CA GLN A 152 23.13 -4.16 16.59
C GLN A 152 24.39 -3.29 16.49
N SER A 153 24.31 -2.15 15.80
CA SER A 153 25.41 -1.18 15.72
C SER A 153 25.73 -0.53 17.08
N GLY A 154 24.82 -0.61 18.05
CA GLY A 154 24.97 0.07 19.34
C GLY A 154 24.86 1.60 19.24
N LEU A 155 24.41 2.15 18.11
CA LEU A 155 24.29 3.59 17.90
C LEU A 155 23.04 4.21 18.56
N LEU A 156 22.06 3.41 18.94
CA LEU A 156 20.90 3.88 19.68
C LEU A 156 21.32 4.45 21.04
N GLU A 157 20.70 5.55 21.47
CA GLU A 157 21.04 6.23 22.73
C GLU A 157 22.47 6.79 22.76
N THR A 158 23.05 7.03 21.58
CA THR A 158 24.35 7.66 21.42
C THR A 158 24.25 8.94 20.60
N GLU A 159 25.31 9.75 20.62
CA GLU A 159 25.44 10.92 19.76
C GLU A 159 25.68 10.56 18.27
N GLY A 160 25.80 9.26 17.94
CA GLY A 160 25.99 8.78 16.57
C GLY A 160 24.71 8.60 15.77
N CYS A 161 23.54 8.77 16.39
CA CYS A 161 22.22 8.59 15.78
C CYS A 161 21.30 9.73 16.19
N VAL A 162 20.44 10.19 15.28
CA VAL A 162 19.33 11.12 15.59
C VAL A 162 18.12 10.30 16.00
N GLU A 163 17.62 10.55 17.19
CA GLU A 163 16.44 9.87 17.72
C GLU A 163 15.33 10.88 18.02
N PHE A 164 14.12 10.59 17.58
CA PHE A 164 12.92 11.36 17.92
C PHE A 164 11.77 10.42 18.27
N PHE A 165 10.76 10.93 18.96
CA PHE A 165 9.68 10.09 19.49
C PHE A 165 8.35 10.28 18.78
N TYR A 166 7.66 9.18 18.52
CA TYR A 166 6.27 9.12 18.06
C TYR A 166 5.39 8.45 19.12
N SER A 167 4.24 9.07 19.39
CA SER A 167 3.26 8.61 20.38
C SER A 167 1.84 8.68 19.82
N LEU A 168 1.06 7.63 20.08
CA LEU A 168 -0.37 7.58 19.75
C LEU A 168 -1.24 8.39 20.70
N ASP A 169 -0.73 8.73 21.88
CA ASP A 169 -1.48 9.44 22.91
C ASP A 169 -1.19 10.95 22.90
N GLY A 170 -0.72 11.48 21.76
CA GLY A 170 -0.25 12.86 21.61
C GLY A 170 1.21 13.00 22.05
N VAL A 171 1.73 14.23 22.06
CA VAL A 171 3.09 14.51 22.57
C VAL A 171 3.20 13.84 23.95
N PRO A 172 4.17 12.92 24.16
CA PRO A 172 4.36 12.31 25.46
C PRO A 172 4.44 13.43 26.49
N LYS A 173 3.69 13.32 27.58
CA LYS A 173 3.98 14.15 28.75
C LYS A 173 5.43 13.86 29.10
N HIS A 174 6.32 14.79 28.80
CA HIS A 174 7.79 14.67 28.85
C HIS A 174 8.31 14.14 30.19
N GLU A 175 7.47 14.13 31.22
CA GLU A 175 7.75 13.74 32.60
C GLU A 175 8.08 12.26 32.82
N THR A 176 7.78 11.33 31.90
CA THR A 176 7.97 9.88 32.16
C THR A 176 9.10 9.20 31.40
N GLN A 177 9.72 9.85 30.41
CA GLN A 177 10.93 9.35 29.76
C GLN A 177 12.10 10.25 30.11
N ALA A 178 13.15 9.67 30.69
CA ALA A 178 14.39 10.39 30.95
C ALA A 178 14.88 11.04 29.65
N HIS A 179 15.14 12.34 29.69
CA HIS A 179 15.73 13.08 28.59
C HIS A 179 17.02 12.39 28.15
N LYS A 180 17.03 11.85 26.92
CA LYS A 180 18.22 11.23 26.34
C LYS A 180 18.85 12.21 25.38
N THR A 181 20.11 12.52 25.65
CA THR A 181 20.99 13.15 24.66
C THR A 181 21.16 12.19 23.49
N THR A 182 21.06 12.74 22.29
CA THR A 182 21.17 12.10 21.00
C THR A 182 22.17 12.92 20.16
N TYR A 183 22.10 12.79 18.83
CA TYR A 183 23.02 13.41 17.89
C TYR A 183 23.46 14.86 18.22
N GLY A 184 24.77 15.08 18.25
CA GLY A 184 25.37 16.41 18.38
C GLY A 184 25.12 17.09 19.74
N GLY A 185 24.92 16.30 20.80
CA GLY A 185 24.68 16.80 22.16
C GLY A 185 23.26 17.34 22.38
N LYS A 186 22.37 17.22 21.38
CA LYS A 186 20.97 17.62 21.47
C LYS A 186 20.12 16.55 22.14
N GLU A 187 18.99 16.93 22.72
CA GLU A 187 18.03 15.98 23.27
C GLU A 187 17.02 15.51 22.22
N GLN A 188 16.44 14.31 22.43
CA GLN A 188 15.45 13.73 21.50
C GLN A 188 14.26 14.67 21.20
N HIS A 189 13.82 15.46 22.18
CA HIS A 189 12.68 16.36 22.03
C HIS A 189 12.97 17.52 21.07
N GLU A 190 14.24 17.90 20.89
CA GLU A 190 14.63 18.94 19.93
C GLU A 190 14.41 18.48 18.48
N PHE A 191 14.33 17.17 18.26
CA PHE A 191 14.02 16.56 16.96
C PHE A 191 12.55 16.18 16.81
N ALA A 192 11.67 16.58 17.74
CA ALA A 192 10.25 16.21 17.72
C ALA A 192 9.58 16.52 16.37
N ILE A 193 9.92 17.64 15.71
CA ILE A 193 9.39 18.04 14.40
C ILE A 193 9.64 17.02 13.27
N LEU A 194 10.53 16.04 13.47
CA LEU A 194 10.72 14.93 12.53
C LEU A 194 9.53 13.95 12.53
N ALA A 195 8.76 13.88 13.62
CA ALA A 195 7.54 13.07 13.70
C ALA A 195 6.43 13.67 12.81
N ASN A 196 5.74 12.82 12.04
CA ASN A 196 4.63 13.26 11.19
C ASN A 196 3.43 13.80 11.99
N THR A 197 3.36 13.43 13.27
CA THR A 197 2.34 13.89 14.22
C THR A 197 2.65 15.25 14.81
N THR A 198 3.83 15.84 14.60
CA THR A 198 4.04 17.22 15.06
C THR A 198 3.16 18.17 14.24
N PRO A 199 2.39 19.07 14.90
CA PRO A 199 1.63 20.10 14.22
C PRO A 199 2.53 20.93 13.29
N GLY A 200 2.03 21.25 12.11
CA GLY A 200 2.81 21.95 11.11
C GLY A 200 2.09 21.88 9.76
N ALA A 201 1.49 22.99 9.37
CA ALA A 201 0.69 23.05 8.17
C ALA A 201 1.54 22.73 6.93
N VAL A 202 0.96 21.99 5.99
CA VAL A 202 1.58 21.66 4.72
C VAL A 202 0.54 21.76 3.60
N GLU A 203 0.86 22.50 2.56
CA GLU A 203 0.05 22.55 1.35
C GLU A 203 0.41 21.36 0.45
N MET A 204 -0.58 20.52 0.13
CA MET A 204 -0.47 19.36 -0.74
C MET A 204 -1.60 19.40 -1.75
N ASP A 205 -1.28 19.34 -3.04
CA ASP A 205 -2.27 19.30 -4.12
C ASP A 205 -3.31 20.43 -4.03
N GLY A 206 -2.85 21.66 -3.73
CA GLY A 206 -3.68 22.87 -3.54
C GLY A 206 -4.53 22.88 -2.27
N THR A 207 -4.31 21.93 -1.36
CA THR A 207 -5.06 21.79 -0.10
C THR A 207 -4.11 21.96 1.07
N VAL A 208 -4.46 22.82 2.04
CA VAL A 208 -3.68 23.00 3.27
C VAL A 208 -4.11 21.94 4.30
N TRP A 209 -3.15 21.13 4.73
CA TRP A 209 -3.34 20.10 5.75
C TRP A 209 -2.76 20.55 7.09
N PRO A 210 -3.44 20.31 8.23
CA PRO A 210 -2.94 20.72 9.54
C PRO A 210 -1.62 20.06 9.96
N SER A 211 -1.39 18.83 9.49
CA SER A 211 -0.10 18.13 9.62
C SER A 211 0.08 17.08 8.52
N ARG A 212 1.30 16.56 8.42
CA ARG A 212 1.64 15.41 7.55
C ARG A 212 0.79 14.18 7.88
N GLU A 213 0.53 13.93 9.17
CA GLU A 213 -0.32 12.83 9.62
C GLU A 213 -1.77 12.96 9.11
N HIS A 214 -2.34 14.17 9.10
CA HIS A 214 -3.69 14.39 8.54
C HIS A 214 -3.74 14.01 7.05
N PHE A 215 -2.77 14.51 6.27
CA PHE A 215 -2.68 14.17 4.86
C PHE A 215 -2.57 12.66 4.66
N TYR A 216 -1.66 11.99 5.40
CA TYR A 216 -1.42 10.57 5.30
C TYR A 216 -2.64 9.72 5.66
N GLN A 217 -3.31 10.03 6.79
CA GLN A 217 -4.47 9.28 7.23
C GLN A 217 -5.66 9.49 6.30
N ALA A 218 -5.84 10.69 5.74
CA ALA A 218 -6.88 10.99 4.76
C ALA A 218 -6.75 10.17 3.47
N GLN A 219 -5.53 9.86 3.00
CA GLN A 219 -5.34 9.07 1.76
C GLN A 219 -5.90 7.63 1.83
N LYS A 220 -6.27 7.16 3.02
CA LYS A 220 -6.91 5.85 3.23
C LYS A 220 -8.39 5.86 2.89
N PHE A 221 -8.99 7.03 2.72
CA PHE A 221 -10.42 7.23 2.52
C PHE A 221 -10.74 7.80 1.14
N PRO A 222 -11.97 7.61 0.64
CA PRO A 222 -12.44 8.33 -0.53
C PRO A 222 -12.56 9.83 -0.29
N LYS A 223 -12.13 10.65 -1.26
CA LYS A 223 -12.21 12.12 -1.16
C LYS A 223 -13.63 12.64 -0.87
N ASN A 224 -14.66 11.90 -1.29
CA ASN A 224 -16.06 12.25 -1.07
C ASN A 224 -16.64 11.69 0.24
N SER A 225 -15.89 10.90 1.01
CA SER A 225 -16.35 10.32 2.28
C SER A 225 -16.41 11.35 3.39
N GLU A 226 -17.28 11.14 4.37
CA GLU A 226 -17.41 12.06 5.51
C GLU A 226 -16.16 12.02 6.40
N THR A 227 -15.54 10.85 6.55
CA THR A 227 -14.27 10.70 7.28
C THR A 227 -13.15 11.52 6.62
N TYR A 228 -13.00 11.48 5.29
CA TYR A 228 -11.99 12.29 4.59
C TYR A 228 -12.17 13.78 4.86
N LYS A 229 -13.42 14.28 4.72
CA LYS A 229 -13.75 15.69 4.96
C LYS A 229 -13.49 16.07 6.42
N ALA A 230 -13.83 15.21 7.36
CA ALA A 230 -13.62 15.45 8.79
C ALA A 230 -12.12 15.52 9.16
N ILE A 231 -11.29 14.63 8.59
CA ILE A 231 -9.83 14.68 8.74
C ILE A 231 -9.26 15.97 8.14
N LEU A 232 -9.69 16.32 6.92
CA LEU A 232 -9.23 17.53 6.23
C LEU A 232 -9.58 18.81 7.01
N ALA A 233 -10.82 18.91 7.49
CA ALA A 233 -11.28 20.08 8.21
C ALA A 233 -10.72 20.17 9.65
N ALA A 234 -10.16 19.07 10.18
CA ALA A 234 -9.78 18.92 11.59
C ALA A 234 -10.89 19.40 12.55
N SER A 235 -12.15 19.23 12.13
CA SER A 235 -13.30 20.00 12.60
C SER A 235 -13.93 19.48 13.89
N SER A 236 -13.55 18.29 14.34
CA SER A 236 -13.95 17.74 15.63
C SER A 236 -12.76 17.54 16.53
N GLU A 237 -12.99 17.48 17.84
CA GLU A 237 -11.98 17.07 18.83
C GLU A 237 -11.35 15.72 18.48
N ASP A 238 -12.06 14.88 17.72
CA ASP A 238 -11.52 13.64 17.18
C ASP A 238 -10.41 13.86 16.14
N PHE A 239 -10.50 14.89 15.31
CA PHE A 239 -9.58 15.12 14.21
C PHE A 239 -8.62 16.30 14.39
N THR A 240 -8.65 17.01 15.51
CA THR A 240 -7.72 18.14 15.73
C THR A 240 -6.31 17.69 16.11
N ASP A 241 -6.19 16.65 16.95
CA ASP A 241 -4.89 16.14 17.40
C ASP A 241 -4.38 15.04 16.44
N PRO A 242 -3.24 15.25 15.76
CA PRO A 242 -2.66 14.25 14.87
C PRO A 242 -2.18 12.98 15.58
N GLY A 243 -1.76 13.03 16.85
CA GLY A 243 -1.27 11.85 17.58
C GLY A 243 -2.28 10.69 17.65
N PRO A 244 -3.48 10.93 18.23
CA PRO A 244 -4.52 9.91 18.34
C PRO A 244 -5.27 9.64 17.03
N LEU A 245 -5.01 10.42 15.97
CA LEU A 245 -5.73 10.32 14.70
C LEU A 245 -5.74 8.90 14.14
N ARG A 246 -4.58 8.24 14.12
CA ARG A 246 -4.43 6.84 13.67
C ARG A 246 -5.31 5.86 14.44
N ARG A 247 -5.48 6.05 15.75
CA ARG A 247 -6.34 5.19 16.59
C ARG A 247 -7.80 5.49 16.33
N LYS A 248 -8.16 6.77 16.21
CA LYS A 248 -9.54 7.21 16.01
C LYS A 248 -10.11 6.69 14.70
N ILE A 249 -9.40 6.82 13.58
CA ILE A 249 -9.88 6.34 12.27
C ILE A 249 -10.09 4.81 12.18
N LYS A 250 -9.57 4.04 13.14
CA LYS A 250 -9.78 2.58 13.23
C LYS A 250 -11.08 2.19 13.94
N LYS A 251 -11.76 3.13 14.59
CA LYS A 251 -13.06 2.88 15.22
C LYS A 251 -14.09 2.46 14.16
N PRO A 252 -15.07 1.60 14.49
CA PRO A 252 -16.09 1.14 13.53
C PRO A 252 -16.83 2.26 12.80
N GLU A 253 -17.06 3.38 13.51
CA GLU A 253 -17.72 4.58 12.99
C GLU A 253 -17.02 5.21 11.78
N TYR A 254 -15.72 5.02 11.60
CA TYR A 254 -14.95 5.55 10.45
C TYR A 254 -14.41 4.42 9.56
N ALA A 255 -14.02 3.30 10.16
CA ALA A 255 -13.32 2.22 9.47
C ALA A 255 -14.11 1.60 8.31
N HIS A 256 -15.44 1.74 8.30
CA HIS A 256 -16.30 1.25 7.23
C HIS A 256 -16.14 2.02 5.91
N GLU A 257 -15.68 3.28 5.94
CA GLU A 257 -15.39 4.08 4.74
C GLU A 257 -13.97 3.88 4.22
N CYS A 258 -13.10 3.22 4.99
CA CYS A 258 -11.70 3.02 4.63
C CYS A 258 -11.61 2.16 3.37
N ARG A 259 -10.86 2.63 2.36
CA ARG A 259 -10.61 1.88 1.11
C ARG A 259 -9.73 0.66 1.33
N LEU A 260 -9.04 0.60 2.47
CA LEU A 260 -8.05 -0.41 2.76
C LEU A 260 -8.66 -1.51 3.62
N PRO A 261 -8.53 -2.79 3.22
CA PRO A 261 -8.68 -3.90 4.14
C PRO A 261 -7.80 -3.65 5.38
N LYS A 262 -8.30 -3.98 6.57
CA LYS A 262 -7.62 -3.74 7.85
C LYS A 262 -6.19 -4.28 7.90
N GLU A 263 -5.86 -5.28 7.08
CA GLU A 263 -4.55 -5.94 7.02
C GLU A 263 -3.78 -5.77 5.69
N ASN A 264 -4.06 -4.75 4.87
CA ASN A 264 -3.32 -4.60 3.60
C ASN A 264 -1.88 -4.10 3.81
N VAL A 265 -0.98 -5.02 4.16
CA VAL A 265 0.46 -4.82 4.33
C VAL A 265 1.09 -4.17 3.10
N MET A 266 0.62 -4.53 1.90
CA MET A 266 1.15 -4.01 0.64
C MET A 266 0.88 -2.52 0.47
N TRP A 267 -0.32 -2.04 0.84
CA TRP A 267 -0.61 -0.61 0.79
C TRP A 267 0.40 0.18 1.63
N HIS A 268 0.71 -0.30 2.83
CA HIS A 268 1.64 0.39 3.70
C HIS A 268 3.07 0.42 3.13
N LEU A 269 3.52 -0.64 2.47
CA LEU A 269 4.87 -0.73 1.91
C LEU A 269 5.05 0.14 0.66
N SER A 270 4.05 0.20 -0.21
CA SER A 270 4.13 1.02 -1.43
C SER A 270 3.51 2.40 -1.22
N GLU A 271 2.18 2.47 -1.20
CA GLU A 271 1.45 3.73 -1.22
C GLU A 271 1.59 4.53 0.07
N GLY A 272 1.68 3.86 1.22
CA GLY A 272 1.91 4.50 2.50
C GLY A 272 3.28 5.17 2.56
N PHE A 273 4.32 4.47 2.12
CA PHE A 273 5.69 5.00 2.02
C PHE A 273 5.74 6.22 1.09
N ARG A 274 5.18 6.09 -0.12
CA ARG A 274 5.09 7.17 -1.11
C ARG A 274 4.32 8.38 -0.59
N THR A 275 3.20 8.15 0.08
CA THR A 275 2.37 9.22 0.66
C THR A 275 3.14 9.99 1.72
N LEU A 276 3.82 9.29 2.64
CA LEU A 276 4.60 9.93 3.68
C LEU A 276 5.85 10.62 3.14
N HIS A 277 6.52 10.04 2.13
CA HIS A 277 7.63 10.68 1.44
C HIS A 277 7.21 12.01 0.81
N ARG A 278 6.14 12.03 0.01
CA ARG A 278 5.58 13.25 -0.59
C ARG A 278 5.25 14.29 0.47
N ALA A 279 4.57 13.89 1.55
CA ALA A 279 4.17 14.78 2.64
C ALA A 279 5.38 15.39 3.36
N ASN A 280 6.39 14.58 3.68
CA ASN A 280 7.61 15.06 4.33
C ASN A 280 8.39 16.00 3.41
N LEU A 281 8.60 15.63 2.15
CA LEU A 281 9.32 16.47 1.19
C LEU A 281 8.65 17.84 1.04
N ALA A 282 7.33 17.89 0.88
CA ALA A 282 6.58 19.14 0.80
C ALA A 282 6.69 19.96 2.10
N PHE A 283 6.49 19.33 3.26
CA PHE A 283 6.59 19.98 4.55
C PHE A 283 7.95 20.66 4.75
N PHE A 284 9.05 19.93 4.53
CA PHE A 284 10.40 20.49 4.69
C PHE A 284 10.76 21.49 3.56
N LYS A 285 10.16 21.41 2.37
CA LYS A 285 10.30 22.50 1.38
C LYS A 285 9.63 23.80 1.85
N GLN A 286 8.46 23.70 2.46
CA GLN A 286 7.65 24.85 2.88
C GLN A 286 8.11 25.44 4.23
N ASN A 287 8.68 24.63 5.12
CA ASN A 287 9.05 25.04 6.49
C ASN A 287 10.58 25.15 6.64
N LYS A 288 11.12 26.37 6.55
CA LYS A 288 12.57 26.63 6.52
C LYS A 288 13.31 26.12 7.76
N GLU A 289 12.82 26.43 8.96
CA GLU A 289 13.48 26.02 10.22
C GLU A 289 13.52 24.49 10.36
N ALA A 290 12.41 23.82 10.04
CA ALA A 290 12.33 22.36 10.05
C ALA A 290 13.31 21.75 9.03
N ARG A 291 13.46 22.37 7.85
CA ARG A 291 14.44 21.94 6.84
C ARG A 291 15.86 22.05 7.33
N GLU A 292 16.21 23.18 7.92
CA GLU A 292 17.55 23.42 8.47
C GLU A 292 17.87 22.41 9.56
N LEU A 293 16.90 22.10 10.43
CA LEU A 293 17.07 21.04 11.41
C LEU A 293 17.30 19.67 10.76
N LEU A 294 16.49 19.28 9.77
CA LEU A 294 16.68 18.01 9.07
C LEU A 294 18.05 17.93 8.38
N LEU A 295 18.48 19.00 7.71
CA LEU A 295 19.80 19.05 7.06
C LEU A 295 20.95 19.01 8.07
N SER A 296 20.76 19.60 9.26
CA SER A 296 21.76 19.59 10.34
C SER A 296 22.10 18.19 10.85
N THR A 297 21.23 17.19 10.60
CA THR A 297 21.50 15.78 10.93
C THR A 297 22.65 15.16 10.13
N GLY A 298 23.16 15.85 9.11
CA GLY A 298 24.32 15.40 8.35
C GLY A 298 24.08 14.04 7.71
N LYS A 299 25.01 13.09 7.93
CA LYS A 299 24.87 11.70 7.45
C LYS A 299 24.41 10.74 8.56
N ALA A 300 24.00 11.26 9.71
CA ALA A 300 23.59 10.43 10.82
C ALA A 300 22.35 9.59 10.44
N PRO A 301 22.28 8.33 10.91
CA PRO A 301 21.03 7.59 10.96
C PRO A 301 19.94 8.42 11.65
N ILE A 302 18.72 8.36 11.13
CA ILE A 302 17.54 8.94 11.76
C ILE A 302 16.63 7.79 12.20
N VAL A 303 16.21 7.79 13.46
CA VAL A 303 15.40 6.75 14.07
C VAL A 303 14.17 7.36 14.72
N GLU A 304 13.00 6.88 14.30
CA GLU A 304 11.76 7.09 15.04
C GLU A 304 11.65 6.05 16.16
N ARG A 305 11.54 6.52 17.40
CA ARG A 305 11.19 5.69 18.55
C ARG A 305 9.69 5.72 18.78
N ASN A 306 9.09 4.57 19.08
CA ASN A 306 7.68 4.51 19.47
C ASN A 306 7.44 3.58 20.69
N ASN A 307 6.31 3.79 21.35
CA ASN A 307 5.86 2.97 22.50
C ASN A 307 4.95 1.81 22.10
N HIS A 308 4.78 1.53 20.81
CA HIS A 308 3.89 0.50 20.31
C HIS A 308 4.47 -0.12 19.04
N PRO A 309 4.28 -1.45 18.86
CA PRO A 309 4.78 -2.15 17.69
C PRO A 309 4.16 -1.61 16.40
N ASP A 310 5.00 -1.09 15.51
CA ASP A 310 4.65 -0.83 14.12
C ASP A 310 5.89 -0.83 13.21
N ARG A 311 5.69 -0.60 11.91
CA ARG A 311 6.75 -0.56 10.90
C ARG A 311 7.45 0.78 10.75
N TRP A 312 6.84 1.86 11.23
CA TRP A 312 7.31 3.23 10.94
C TRP A 312 8.50 3.59 11.82
N GLY A 313 8.49 3.17 13.08
CA GLY A 313 9.59 3.36 14.02
C GLY A 313 10.17 2.06 14.55
N ILE A 314 10.97 2.17 15.61
CA ILE A 314 11.50 1.09 16.46
C ILE A 314 10.83 1.20 17.83
N THR A 315 10.27 0.09 18.28
CA THR A 315 9.53 -0.02 19.54
C THR A 315 10.44 -0.35 20.70
N PHE A 316 10.27 0.43 21.77
CA PHE A 316 10.96 0.23 23.04
C PHE A 316 9.91 -0.08 24.10
N GLN A 317 9.87 -1.31 24.58
CA GLN A 317 8.98 -1.71 25.67
C GLN A 317 9.81 -2.21 26.85
N ASN A 318 9.61 -1.63 28.03
CA ASN A 318 10.35 -2.00 29.26
C ASN A 318 11.88 -2.01 29.10
N ASN A 319 12.43 -1.08 28.30
CA ASN A 319 13.84 -1.01 27.93
C ASN A 319 14.36 -2.18 27.07
N TYR A 320 13.47 -3.00 26.50
CA TYR A 320 13.83 -4.02 25.52
C TYR A 320 13.31 -3.65 24.14
N ASN A 321 14.16 -3.86 23.14
CA ASN A 321 13.75 -3.81 21.76
C ASN A 321 12.95 -5.07 21.47
N VAL A 322 11.67 -4.91 21.11
CA VAL A 322 10.98 -5.99 20.41
C VAL A 322 11.62 -6.02 19.02
N PHE A 323 12.07 -7.17 18.53
CA PHE A 323 12.86 -7.21 17.31
C PHE A 323 11.96 -7.35 16.09
N GLU A 324 11.15 -8.41 16.05
CA GLU A 324 10.27 -8.72 14.94
C GLU A 324 9.03 -9.46 15.47
N ASP A 325 7.91 -9.34 14.77
CA ASP A 325 6.81 -10.28 14.89
C ASP A 325 7.06 -11.48 13.96
N SER A 326 6.22 -12.50 14.02
CA SER A 326 6.34 -13.68 13.15
C SER A 326 6.22 -13.37 11.65
N GLN A 327 5.83 -12.14 11.30
CA GLN A 327 5.62 -11.68 9.93
C GLN A 327 6.70 -10.70 9.46
N GLY A 328 7.66 -10.32 10.33
CA GLY A 328 8.67 -9.31 10.01
C GLY A 328 8.06 -7.95 9.65
N THR A 329 6.97 -7.55 10.29
CA THR A 329 6.24 -6.31 9.92
C THR A 329 6.40 -5.16 10.90
N ILE A 330 7.12 -5.36 12.00
CA ILE A 330 7.35 -4.33 13.02
C ILE A 330 8.83 -3.96 13.08
N ASN A 331 9.11 -2.80 13.68
CA ASN A 331 10.44 -2.23 13.84
C ASN A 331 11.16 -2.15 12.50
N ARG A 332 10.63 -1.44 11.51
CA ARG A 332 11.33 -1.27 10.22
C ARG A 332 11.96 0.11 10.06
N ASN A 333 11.65 1.06 10.96
CA ASN A 333 12.15 2.43 10.91
C ASN A 333 11.92 3.13 9.55
N TYR A 334 10.80 2.83 8.87
CA TYR A 334 10.51 3.42 7.56
C TYR A 334 10.40 4.94 7.60
N GLN A 335 9.92 5.52 8.71
CA GLN A 335 9.86 6.97 8.84
C GLN A 335 11.27 7.58 8.84
N GLY A 336 12.19 7.02 9.63
CA GLY A 336 13.59 7.45 9.66
C GLY A 336 14.23 7.38 8.27
N LEU A 337 14.00 6.28 7.55
CA LEU A 337 14.46 6.11 6.18
C LEU A 337 13.91 7.17 5.21
N ILE A 338 12.59 7.41 5.25
CA ILE A 338 11.96 8.46 4.43
C ILE A 338 12.61 9.81 4.71
N LEU A 339 12.85 10.15 5.97
CA LEU A 339 13.48 11.42 6.35
C LEU A 339 14.90 11.54 5.81
N MET A 340 15.68 10.45 5.80
CA MET A 340 17.02 10.44 5.22
C MET A 340 17.00 10.64 3.69
N ILE A 341 16.05 10.01 3.00
CA ILE A 341 15.84 10.23 1.55
C ILE A 341 15.45 11.69 1.28
N VAL A 342 14.49 12.23 2.03
CA VAL A 342 14.05 13.62 1.92
C VAL A 342 15.19 14.59 2.21
N ARG A 343 16.01 14.32 3.23
CA ARG A 343 17.22 15.11 3.54
C ARG A 343 18.16 15.17 2.35
N ASP A 344 18.44 14.04 1.71
CA ASP A 344 19.34 13.99 0.57
C ASP A 344 18.77 14.75 -0.63
N GLN A 345 17.47 14.60 -0.92
CA GLN A 345 16.77 15.38 -1.95
C GLN A 345 16.80 16.90 -1.69
N LEU A 346 16.79 17.32 -0.43
CA LEU A 346 16.82 18.73 -0.05
C LEU A 346 18.21 19.35 -0.09
N ARG A 347 19.30 18.56 -0.10
CA ARG A 347 20.66 19.09 -0.27
C ARG A 347 20.88 19.71 -1.64
N ASP A 348 20.29 19.10 -2.66
CA ASP A 348 20.37 19.55 -4.04
C ASP A 348 19.32 20.62 -4.36
N PHE A 349 18.37 20.83 -3.44
CA PHE A 349 17.34 21.85 -3.57
C PHE A 349 17.93 23.25 -3.34
N LYS A 350 18.14 23.99 -4.42
CA LYS A 350 18.42 25.43 -4.40
C LYS A 350 17.11 26.17 -4.13
N GLY A 351 16.81 26.38 -2.86
CA GLY A 351 15.61 27.09 -2.40
C GLY A 351 15.62 28.58 -2.70
#